data_AF-A0A9E0SK35-F1
#
_entry.id   AF-A0A9E0SK35-F1
#
_cell.length_a   1.000
_cell.length_b   1.000
_cell.length_c   1.000
_cell.angle_alpha   90.00
_cell.angle_beta   90.00
_cell.angle_gamma   90.00
#
_symmetry.space_group_name_H-M   'P 1'
#
loop_
_entity.id
_entity.type
_entity.pdbx_description
1 polymer ?
#
loop_
_entity_poly.entity_id
_entity_poly.type
_entity_poly.pdbx_seq_one_letter_code
_entity_poly.pdbx_strand_id
1 'polypeptide(L)'
;MHIHILGICGTFMGGLAALAREAGHTVTGCDAGVYPPMSEQLRALGIELIEGYGADQLALKPDLFVVGNVVSRARLADGGARPAAGPPQGGPAPLGGNEPHEVGSVGAPKYPLMEAILDAGAPYTSGPQWLAEHVLAGRHVLAVAGTHGKTTTTSMLAWVLEAAGLTPGFLVGGVPLNFGISARLGTLAQGQARPLFVIEADEYDTAFFDKRSKFVHDRPRTAVLNSLEFDHADIFDDLGQIE
;
A
#
# COMPACT_ATOMS: atom_id res chain seq x y z
N MET A 1 14.46 7.41 -8.74
CA MET A 1 13.38 6.92 -9.61
C MET A 1 12.21 7.89 -9.56
N HIS A 2 11.43 7.96 -10.63
CA HIS A 2 10.10 8.54 -10.68
C HIS A 2 9.06 7.43 -10.48
N ILE A 3 8.28 7.54 -9.42
CA ILE A 3 7.21 6.62 -9.06
C ILE A 3 5.86 7.32 -9.31
N HIS A 4 4.94 6.62 -9.96
CA HIS A 4 3.56 7.06 -10.11
C HIS A 4 2.61 6.12 -9.37
N ILE A 5 1.89 6.63 -8.38
CA ILE A 5 1.06 5.83 -7.47
C ILE A 5 -0.42 5.94 -7.86
N LEU A 6 -1.07 4.81 -8.13
CA LEU A 6 -2.50 4.74 -8.39
C LEU A 6 -3.26 4.45 -7.08
N GLY A 7 -4.24 5.29 -6.72
CA GLY A 7 -4.94 5.23 -5.44
C GLY A 7 -4.14 5.90 -4.31
N ILE A 8 -3.45 7.00 -4.61
CA ILE A 8 -2.48 7.63 -3.71
C ILE A 8 -3.11 8.27 -2.47
N CYS A 9 -4.41 8.61 -2.48
CA CYS A 9 -5.05 9.31 -1.37
C CYS A 9 -5.54 8.37 -0.25
N GLY A 10 -5.44 7.05 -0.41
CA GLY A 10 -5.67 6.11 0.69
C GLY A 10 -4.58 6.22 1.76
N THR A 11 -4.91 6.00 3.05
CA THR A 11 -3.97 6.25 4.16
C THR A 11 -2.64 5.50 4.03
N PHE A 12 -2.69 4.21 3.69
CA PHE A 12 -1.49 3.41 3.45
C PHE A 12 -0.68 3.94 2.26
N MET A 13 -1.35 4.20 1.12
CA MET A 13 -0.70 4.64 -0.11
C MET A 13 -0.11 6.05 0.01
N GLY A 14 -0.79 6.95 0.72
CA GLY A 14 -0.31 8.30 1.02
C GLY A 14 0.89 8.27 1.96
N GLY A 15 0.87 7.40 2.98
CA GLY A 15 2.04 7.17 3.84
C GLY A 15 3.21 6.56 3.07
N LEU A 16 2.96 5.60 2.17
CA LEU A 16 3.97 5.06 1.26
C LEU A 16 4.56 6.15 0.35
N ALA A 17 3.72 7.02 -0.19
CA ALA A 17 4.15 8.16 -1.00
C ALA A 17 5.07 9.11 -0.22
N ALA A 18 4.73 9.39 1.04
CA ALA A 18 5.57 10.19 1.93
C ALA A 18 6.94 9.53 2.17
N LEU A 19 6.97 8.23 2.45
CA LEU A 19 8.21 7.47 2.61
C LEU A 19 9.06 7.48 1.32
N ALA A 20 8.42 7.32 0.16
CA ALA A 20 9.08 7.38 -1.14
C ALA A 20 9.69 8.76 -1.40
N ARG A 21 8.99 9.85 -1.06
CA ARG A 21 9.55 11.20 -1.13
C ARG A 21 10.73 11.40 -0.19
N GLU A 22 10.60 10.96 1.06
CA GLU A 22 11.69 11.05 2.06
C GLU A 22 12.91 10.25 1.63
N ALA A 23 12.72 9.12 0.95
CA ALA A 23 13.78 8.28 0.38
C ALA A 23 14.43 8.88 -0.90
N GLY A 24 13.98 10.06 -1.36
CA GLY A 24 14.56 10.78 -2.48
C GLY A 24 13.98 10.43 -3.86
N HIS A 25 12.85 9.71 -3.91
CA HIS A 25 12.16 9.45 -5.18
C HIS A 25 11.37 10.67 -5.65
N THR A 26 11.27 10.88 -6.95
CA THR A 26 10.22 11.72 -7.54
C THR A 26 8.92 10.96 -7.41
N VAL A 27 7.90 11.54 -6.78
CA VAL A 27 6.60 10.87 -6.61
C VAL A 27 5.51 11.73 -7.21
N THR A 28 4.66 11.08 -7.98
CA THR A 28 3.41 11.59 -8.51
C THR A 28 2.34 10.55 -8.21
N GLY A 29 1.06 10.91 -8.27
CA GLY A 29 0.02 9.90 -8.17
C GLY A 29 -1.35 10.40 -8.56
N CYS A 30 -2.28 9.46 -8.63
CA CYS A 30 -3.64 9.75 -9.00
C CYS A 30 -4.64 9.06 -8.07
N ASP A 31 -5.84 9.62 -7.98
CA ASP A 31 -6.95 9.02 -7.26
C ASP A 31 -8.30 9.46 -7.86
N ALA A 32 -9.38 8.73 -7.58
CA ALA A 32 -10.72 9.09 -8.02
C ALA A 32 -11.16 10.45 -7.48
N GLY A 33 -10.70 10.79 -6.27
CA GLY A 33 -10.93 12.09 -5.65
C GLY A 33 -9.67 12.59 -4.96
N VAL A 34 -9.29 13.84 -5.25
CA VAL A 34 -8.12 14.50 -4.66
C VAL A 34 -8.59 15.63 -3.74
N TYR A 35 -8.87 15.30 -2.49
CA TYR A 35 -9.46 16.23 -1.52
C TYR A 35 -8.70 16.26 -0.18
N PRO A 36 -8.80 17.36 0.60
CA PRO A 36 -8.19 17.46 1.92
C PRO A 36 -8.74 16.42 2.91
N PRO A 37 -7.97 16.00 3.94
CA PRO A 37 -6.65 16.52 4.31
C PRO A 37 -5.47 15.85 3.57
N MET A 38 -5.68 14.68 2.98
CA MET A 38 -4.59 13.91 2.37
C MET A 38 -3.95 14.64 1.19
N SER A 39 -4.74 15.31 0.34
CA SER A 39 -4.19 16.02 -0.82
C SER A 39 -3.27 17.18 -0.42
N GLU A 40 -3.60 17.90 0.66
CA GLU A 40 -2.78 18.99 1.19
C GLU A 40 -1.48 18.45 1.78
N GLN A 41 -1.55 17.36 2.55
CA GLN A 41 -0.38 16.70 3.13
C GLN A 41 0.60 16.25 2.04
N LEU A 42 0.11 15.57 1.00
CA LEU A 42 0.96 15.08 -0.10
C LEU A 42 1.53 16.24 -0.93
N ARG A 43 0.73 17.28 -1.23
CA ARG A 43 1.22 18.47 -1.93
C ARG A 43 2.28 19.23 -1.14
N ALA A 44 2.17 19.28 0.20
CA ALA A 44 3.19 19.89 1.06
C ALA A 44 4.54 19.15 0.99
N LEU A 45 4.55 17.86 0.62
CA LEU A 45 5.76 17.07 0.33
C LEU A 45 6.26 17.22 -1.12
N GLY A 46 5.64 18.11 -1.89
CA GLY A 46 5.94 18.33 -3.31
C GLY A 46 5.51 17.19 -4.22
N ILE A 47 4.46 16.45 -3.84
CA ILE A 47 3.89 15.37 -4.66
C ILE A 47 2.82 15.96 -5.57
N GLU A 48 2.97 15.72 -6.87
CA GLU A 48 1.95 16.06 -7.86
C GLU A 48 0.80 15.04 -7.81
N LEU A 49 -0.43 15.55 -7.75
CA LEU A 49 -1.65 14.75 -7.65
C LEU A 49 -2.55 15.02 -8.84
N ILE A 50 -3.01 13.94 -9.47
CA ILE A 50 -3.91 13.97 -10.63
C ILE A 50 -5.25 13.36 -10.23
N GLU A 51 -6.34 14.03 -10.54
CA GLU A 51 -7.68 13.49 -10.30
C GLU A 51 -8.11 12.59 -11.46
N GLY A 52 -8.65 11.41 -11.13
CA GLY A 52 -9.04 10.37 -12.08
C GLY A 52 -7.89 9.45 -12.52
N TYR A 53 -8.26 8.40 -13.25
CA TYR A 53 -7.36 7.35 -13.73
C TYR A 53 -7.21 7.37 -15.26
N GLY A 54 -6.98 8.56 -15.83
CA GLY A 54 -6.87 8.78 -17.27
C GLY A 54 -5.64 8.10 -17.90
N ALA A 55 -5.80 7.52 -19.08
CA ALA A 55 -4.71 6.84 -19.81
C ALA A 55 -3.62 7.81 -20.32
N ASP A 56 -3.94 9.10 -20.44
CA ASP A 56 -3.01 10.17 -20.78
C ASP A 56 -1.85 10.29 -19.77
N GLN A 57 -2.06 9.83 -18.53
CA GLN A 57 -1.02 9.80 -17.49
C GLN A 57 0.14 8.87 -17.83
N LEU A 58 0.00 7.96 -18.80
CA LEU A 58 1.12 7.17 -19.33
C LEU A 58 2.23 8.08 -19.93
N ALA A 59 1.88 9.29 -20.36
CA ALA A 59 2.83 10.28 -20.86
C ALA A 59 3.83 10.78 -19.79
N LEU A 60 3.52 10.60 -18.50
CA LEU A 60 4.42 10.90 -17.39
C LEU A 60 5.70 10.06 -17.43
N LYS A 61 5.65 8.87 -18.06
CA LYS A 61 6.79 7.93 -18.19
C LYS A 61 7.53 7.69 -16.86
N PRO A 62 6.83 7.32 -15.77
CA PRO A 62 7.51 6.95 -14.53
C PRO A 62 8.37 5.70 -14.74
N ASP A 63 9.40 5.56 -13.92
CA ASP A 63 10.22 4.34 -13.87
C ASP A 63 9.41 3.15 -13.34
N LEU A 64 8.40 3.42 -12.50
CA LEU A 64 7.57 2.41 -11.86
C LEU A 64 6.17 2.93 -11.52
N PHE A 65 5.15 2.14 -11.83
CA PHE A 65 3.80 2.32 -11.31
C PHE A 65 3.60 1.52 -10.02
N VAL A 66 3.08 2.15 -8.97
CA VAL A 66 2.72 1.47 -7.72
C VAL A 66 1.20 1.46 -7.58
N VAL A 67 0.62 0.28 -7.55
CA VAL A 67 -0.82 0.08 -7.65
C VAL A 67 -1.42 -0.19 -6.27
N GLY A 68 -2.34 0.67 -5.85
CA GLY A 68 -3.16 0.47 -4.65
C GLY A 68 -4.24 -0.59 -4.87
N ASN A 69 -4.68 -1.22 -3.78
CA ASN A 69 -5.64 -2.32 -3.79
C ASN A 69 -7.03 -1.96 -4.35
N VAL A 70 -7.39 -0.68 -4.37
CA VAL A 70 -8.67 -0.19 -4.92
C VAL A 70 -8.76 -0.31 -6.45
N VAL A 71 -7.62 -0.45 -7.15
CA VAL A 71 -7.55 -0.52 -8.60
C VAL A 71 -7.83 -1.94 -9.08
N SER A 72 -8.66 -2.09 -10.11
CA SER A 72 -9.00 -3.39 -10.71
C SER A 72 -8.97 -3.33 -12.25
N ARG A 73 -9.07 -4.50 -12.90
CA ARG A 73 -9.13 -4.60 -14.36
C ARG A 73 -10.54 -4.38 -14.92
N ALA A 74 -10.60 -3.99 -16.18
CA ALA A 74 -11.85 -3.97 -16.93
C ALA A 74 -12.41 -5.38 -17.12
N ARG A 75 -13.73 -5.56 -16.94
CA ARG A 75 -14.43 -6.78 -17.35
C ARG A 75 -14.76 -6.73 -18.85
N LEU A 76 -14.82 -7.89 -19.48
CA LEU A 76 -15.34 -8.06 -20.82
C LEU A 76 -16.86 -7.78 -20.84
N ALA A 77 -17.42 -7.55 -22.04
CA ALA A 77 -18.83 -7.22 -22.21
C ALA A 77 -19.79 -8.33 -21.73
N ASP A 78 -19.30 -9.55 -21.61
CA ASP A 78 -20.01 -10.72 -21.06
C ASP A 78 -19.86 -10.87 -19.53
N GLY A 79 -19.19 -9.92 -18.88
CA GLY A 79 -18.88 -9.97 -17.45
C GLY A 79 -17.67 -10.84 -17.08
N GLY A 80 -17.02 -11.47 -18.06
CA GLY A 80 -15.80 -12.27 -17.87
C GLY A 80 -14.58 -11.42 -17.54
N ALA A 81 -13.65 -11.96 -16.74
CA ALA A 81 -12.36 -11.32 -16.50
C ALA A 81 -11.48 -11.41 -17.76
N ARG A 82 -10.78 -10.32 -18.11
CA ARG A 82 -9.73 -10.39 -19.16
C ARG A 82 -8.59 -11.29 -18.66
N PRO A 83 -8.05 -12.20 -19.50
CA PRO A 83 -6.94 -13.05 -19.10
C PRO A 83 -5.77 -12.20 -18.60
N ALA A 84 -5.17 -12.61 -17.48
CA ALA A 84 -4.09 -11.88 -16.83
C ALA A 84 -2.94 -11.64 -17.83
N ALA A 85 -2.54 -10.38 -18.02
CA ALA A 85 -1.19 -10.11 -18.46
C ALA A 85 -0.30 -10.54 -17.28
N GLY A 86 0.50 -11.59 -17.48
CA GLY A 86 1.38 -12.09 -16.43
C GLY A 86 2.30 -10.96 -15.95
N PRO A 87 2.65 -10.92 -14.65
CA PRO A 87 3.62 -9.94 -14.17
C PRO A 87 4.94 -10.08 -14.95
N PRO A 88 5.73 -9.00 -15.10
CA PRO A 88 7.11 -9.14 -15.53
C PRO A 88 7.81 -10.13 -14.58
N GLN A 89 8.51 -11.10 -15.17
CA GLN A 89 8.94 -12.37 -14.59
C GLN A 89 9.36 -12.32 -13.11
N GLY A 90 8.69 -13.11 -12.24
CA GLY A 90 9.18 -13.41 -10.88
C GLY A 90 8.14 -13.69 -9.79
N GLY A 91 6.86 -13.34 -10.00
CA GLY A 91 5.78 -13.59 -9.03
C GLY A 91 4.97 -14.86 -9.31
N PRO A 92 4.46 -15.57 -8.29
CA PRO A 92 3.57 -16.73 -8.48
C PRO A 92 2.23 -16.31 -9.10
N ALA A 93 1.58 -17.23 -9.81
CA ALA A 93 0.28 -17.00 -10.45
C ALA A 93 -0.84 -16.72 -9.41
N PRO A 94 -1.80 -15.81 -9.70
CA PRO A 94 -2.86 -15.47 -8.75
C PRO A 94 -3.82 -16.65 -8.54
N LEU A 95 -4.20 -16.88 -7.28
CA LEU A 95 -5.26 -17.81 -6.88
C LEU A 95 -6.62 -17.13 -7.10
N GLY A 96 -7.55 -17.83 -7.77
CA GLY A 96 -8.87 -17.29 -8.13
C GLY A 96 -9.82 -17.24 -6.94
N GLY A 97 -10.45 -16.07 -6.73
CA GLY A 97 -11.49 -15.84 -5.72
C GLY A 97 -12.57 -14.91 -6.27
N ASN A 98 -13.82 -15.12 -5.82
CA ASN A 98 -15.03 -14.42 -6.28
C ASN A 98 -15.19 -13.06 -5.56
N GLU A 99 -15.31 -11.96 -6.30
CA GLU A 99 -15.47 -10.60 -5.74
C GLU A 99 -16.96 -10.19 -5.55
N PRO A 100 -17.33 -9.47 -4.47
CA PRO A 100 -18.62 -8.79 -4.35
C PRO A 100 -18.78 -7.63 -5.34
N HIS A 101 -20.00 -7.42 -5.82
CA HIS A 101 -20.30 -6.73 -7.07
C HIS A 101 -20.74 -5.27 -6.90
N GLU A 102 -19.99 -4.32 -7.47
CA GLU A 102 -20.52 -3.03 -7.95
C GLU A 102 -20.51 -3.01 -9.49
N VAL A 103 -21.70 -2.99 -10.10
CA VAL A 103 -21.88 -2.96 -11.55
C VAL A 103 -21.68 -1.54 -12.06
N GLY A 104 -20.47 -1.25 -12.55
CA GLY A 104 -20.20 -0.07 -13.37
C GLY A 104 -20.94 -0.14 -14.71
N SER A 105 -21.29 1.02 -15.27
CA SER A 105 -21.99 1.14 -16.55
C SER A 105 -21.22 0.47 -17.69
N VAL A 106 -21.95 -0.28 -18.52
CA VAL A 106 -21.41 -1.06 -19.63
C VAL A 106 -20.68 -0.15 -20.64
N GLY A 107 -19.36 -0.33 -20.79
CA GLY A 107 -18.62 0.14 -21.98
C GLY A 107 -17.28 0.82 -21.74
N ALA A 108 -17.00 1.39 -20.56
CA ALA A 108 -15.72 2.05 -20.26
C ALA A 108 -15.02 1.41 -19.05
N PRO A 109 -13.69 1.18 -19.11
CA PRO A 109 -12.95 0.67 -17.95
C PRO A 109 -13.01 1.69 -16.80
N LYS A 110 -13.30 1.21 -15.58
CA LYS A 110 -13.28 2.05 -14.36
C LYS A 110 -11.89 2.66 -14.11
N TYR A 111 -10.83 1.95 -14.51
CA TYR A 111 -9.43 2.37 -14.39
C TYR A 111 -8.72 2.33 -15.75
N PRO A 112 -8.99 3.30 -16.66
CA PRO A 112 -8.37 3.33 -18.00
C PRO A 112 -6.84 3.30 -17.98
N LEU A 113 -6.22 3.99 -17.02
CA LEU A 113 -4.77 4.00 -16.82
C LEU A 113 -4.21 2.60 -16.55
N MET A 114 -4.91 1.77 -15.78
CA MET A 114 -4.42 0.42 -15.48
C MET A 114 -4.38 -0.44 -16.74
N GLU A 115 -5.41 -0.38 -17.59
CA GLU A 115 -5.39 -1.09 -18.87
C GLU A 115 -4.27 -0.57 -19.77
N ALA A 116 -4.04 0.75 -19.83
CA ALA A 116 -2.96 1.33 -20.61
C ALA A 116 -1.55 0.90 -20.11
N ILE A 117 -1.34 0.78 -18.80
CA ILE A 117 -0.10 0.27 -18.19
C ILE A 117 0.14 -1.18 -18.64
N LEU A 118 -0.90 -2.02 -18.60
CA LEU A 118 -0.80 -3.42 -19.01
C LEU A 118 -0.53 -3.57 -20.51
N ASP A 119 -1.28 -2.84 -21.35
CA ASP A 119 -1.15 -2.89 -22.81
C ASP A 119 0.23 -2.39 -23.28
N ALA A 120 0.81 -1.41 -22.57
CA ALA A 120 2.15 -0.91 -22.85
C ALA A 120 3.28 -1.79 -22.29
N GLY A 121 2.96 -2.76 -21.42
CA GLY A 121 3.97 -3.55 -20.69
C GLY A 121 4.84 -2.72 -19.76
N ALA A 122 4.30 -1.61 -19.23
CA ALA A 122 5.05 -0.73 -18.35
C ALA A 122 5.35 -1.38 -16.98
N PRO A 123 6.48 -1.07 -16.31
CA PRO A 123 6.80 -1.66 -15.01
C PRO A 123 5.78 -1.26 -13.95
N TYR A 124 5.22 -2.23 -13.23
CA TYR A 124 4.32 -1.98 -12.11
C TYR A 124 4.54 -2.96 -10.96
N THR A 125 4.18 -2.56 -9.75
CA THR A 125 4.21 -3.38 -8.52
C THR A 125 3.08 -2.97 -7.57
N SER A 126 2.86 -3.74 -6.50
CA SER A 126 1.93 -3.37 -5.43
C SER A 126 2.59 -2.45 -4.40
N GLY A 127 1.77 -1.67 -3.68
CA GLY A 127 2.27 -0.86 -2.56
C GLY A 127 3.03 -1.68 -1.51
N PRO A 128 2.46 -2.78 -0.96
CA PRO A 128 3.15 -3.63 0.01
C PRO A 128 4.46 -4.23 -0.49
N GLN A 129 4.53 -4.68 -1.75
CA GLN A 129 5.77 -5.20 -2.32
C GLN A 129 6.83 -4.08 -2.44
N TRP A 130 6.45 -2.92 -2.95
CA TRP A 130 7.37 -1.78 -3.04
C TRP A 130 7.94 -1.41 -1.68
N LEU A 131 7.06 -1.32 -0.66
CA LEU A 131 7.43 -1.00 0.72
C LEU A 131 8.41 -2.05 1.29
N ALA A 132 8.13 -3.33 1.09
CA ALA A 132 8.98 -4.41 1.55
C ALA A 132 10.40 -4.34 0.95
N GLU A 133 10.50 -4.09 -0.35
CA GLU A 133 11.76 -4.08 -1.09
C GLU A 133 12.59 -2.81 -0.84
N HIS A 134 11.94 -1.64 -0.73
CA HIS A 134 12.61 -0.35 -0.73
C HIS A 134 12.73 0.29 0.66
N VAL A 135 11.86 -0.10 1.60
CA VAL A 135 11.83 0.49 2.95
C VAL A 135 12.14 -0.56 4.02
N LEU A 136 11.44 -1.69 4.04
CA LEU A 136 11.53 -2.65 5.14
C LEU A 136 12.78 -3.53 5.07
N ALA A 137 13.33 -3.76 3.88
CA ALA A 137 14.53 -4.55 3.68
C ALA A 137 15.69 -4.08 4.58
N GLY A 138 16.28 -5.02 5.33
CA GLY A 138 17.40 -4.75 6.24
C GLY A 138 17.01 -4.16 7.61
N ARG A 139 15.77 -3.71 7.80
CA ARG A 139 15.29 -3.14 9.06
C ARG A 139 14.90 -4.21 10.08
N HIS A 140 14.73 -3.78 11.34
CA HIS A 140 13.99 -4.56 12.34
C HIS A 140 12.54 -4.09 12.30
N VAL A 141 11.71 -4.86 11.59
CA VAL A 141 10.29 -4.56 11.45
C VAL A 141 9.52 -5.07 12.68
N LEU A 142 8.75 -4.17 13.29
CA LEU A 142 7.79 -4.45 14.34
C LEU A 142 6.38 -4.28 13.75
N ALA A 143 5.72 -5.40 13.47
CA ALA A 143 4.40 -5.42 12.86
C ALA A 143 3.31 -5.60 13.92
N VAL A 144 2.24 -4.81 13.83
CA VAL A 144 1.07 -4.92 14.70
C VAL A 144 -0.13 -5.37 13.86
N ALA A 145 -0.60 -6.59 14.10
CA ALA A 145 -1.74 -7.19 13.43
C ALA A 145 -2.90 -7.47 14.41
N GLY A 146 -4.05 -7.84 13.85
CA GLY A 146 -5.25 -8.23 14.60
C GLY A 146 -6.47 -7.40 14.22
N THR A 147 -7.66 -7.90 14.53
CA THR A 147 -8.93 -7.29 14.11
C THR A 147 -9.06 -5.84 14.59
N HIS A 148 -8.81 -5.61 15.88
CA HIS A 148 -9.03 -4.32 16.54
C HIS A 148 -7.75 -3.69 17.08
N GLY A 149 -7.76 -2.37 17.23
CA GLY A 149 -6.74 -1.64 17.98
C GLY A 149 -5.36 -1.52 17.30
N LYS A 150 -5.20 -2.01 16.07
CA LYS A 150 -3.94 -1.94 15.31
C LYS A 150 -3.37 -0.53 15.26
N THR A 151 -4.11 0.44 14.75
CA THR A 151 -3.64 1.83 14.62
C THR A 151 -3.21 2.43 15.96
N THR A 152 -3.97 2.18 17.03
CA THR A 152 -3.66 2.67 18.39
C THR A 152 -2.38 2.02 18.92
N THR A 153 -2.28 0.69 18.87
CA THR A 153 -1.12 -0.06 19.35
C THR A 153 0.14 0.28 18.54
N THR A 154 0.02 0.44 17.22
CA THR A 154 1.10 0.87 16.32
C THR A 154 1.61 2.26 16.70
N SER A 155 0.69 3.20 16.95
CA SER A 155 1.02 4.57 17.38
C SER A 155 1.73 4.59 18.73
N MET A 156 1.21 3.83 19.70
CA MET A 156 1.82 3.72 21.03
C MET A 156 3.21 3.08 20.97
N LEU A 157 3.38 2.02 20.18
CA LEU A 157 4.67 1.36 20.00
C LEU A 157 5.71 2.31 19.39
N ALA A 158 5.34 3.03 18.33
CA ALA A 158 6.22 4.05 17.73
C ALA A 158 6.61 5.13 18.75
N TRP A 159 5.65 5.60 19.55
CA TRP A 159 5.90 6.62 20.57
C TRP A 159 6.80 6.13 21.72
N VAL A 160 6.60 4.92 22.21
CA VAL A 160 7.44 4.33 23.26
C VAL A 160 8.90 4.22 22.79
N LEU A 161 9.12 3.81 21.55
CA LEU A 161 10.46 3.74 20.97
C LEU A 161 11.10 5.14 20.84
N GLU A 162 10.34 6.13 20.34
CA GLU A 162 10.81 7.53 20.29
C GLU A 162 11.17 8.07 21.69
N ALA A 163 10.28 7.89 22.67
CA ALA A 163 10.48 8.35 24.04
C ALA A 163 11.66 7.67 24.73
N ALA A 164 12.03 6.45 24.30
CA ALA A 164 13.23 5.75 24.74
C ALA A 164 14.53 6.27 24.09
N GLY A 165 14.47 7.34 23.30
CA GLY A 165 15.62 7.92 22.60
C GLY A 165 16.04 7.14 21.34
N LEU A 166 15.16 6.26 20.84
CA LEU A 166 15.34 5.62 19.53
C LEU A 166 14.73 6.52 18.44
N THR A 167 15.02 6.23 17.17
CA THR A 167 14.54 7.02 16.03
C THR A 167 13.76 6.14 15.04
N PRO A 168 12.65 5.51 15.45
CA PRO A 168 11.93 4.53 14.64
C PRO A 168 11.34 5.17 13.38
N GLY A 169 11.45 4.45 12.27
CA GLY A 169 10.55 4.64 11.13
C GLY A 169 9.17 4.06 11.45
N PHE A 170 8.15 4.57 10.78
CA PHE A 170 6.81 3.99 10.90
C PHE A 170 5.93 4.25 9.69
N LEU A 171 4.89 3.43 9.57
CA LEU A 171 3.74 3.63 8.69
C LEU A 171 2.48 3.22 9.46
N VAL A 172 1.61 4.20 9.75
CA VAL A 172 0.43 4.03 10.60
C VAL A 172 -0.84 4.37 9.81
N GLY A 173 -1.93 3.61 9.99
CA GLY A 173 -3.24 3.84 9.38
C GLY A 173 -3.97 5.12 9.83
N GLY A 174 -3.28 6.04 10.50
CA GLY A 174 -3.77 7.32 10.98
C GLY A 174 -2.62 8.26 11.31
N VAL A 175 -2.92 9.47 11.78
CA VAL A 175 -1.90 10.48 12.17
C VAL A 175 -1.78 10.50 13.69
N PRO A 176 -0.71 9.91 14.28
CA PRO A 176 -0.50 10.00 15.72
C PRO A 176 -0.15 11.44 16.10
N LEU A 177 -0.86 12.00 17.08
CA LEU A 177 -0.72 13.41 17.49
C LEU A 177 0.71 13.76 17.95
N ASN A 178 1.40 12.81 18.58
CA ASN A 178 2.78 13.00 19.02
C ASN A 178 3.78 13.23 17.88
N PHE A 179 3.44 12.80 16.65
CA PHE A 179 4.29 12.94 15.47
C PHE A 179 3.75 13.95 14.45
N GLY A 180 2.42 14.10 14.35
CA GLY A 180 1.78 14.98 13.35
C GLY A 180 1.86 14.48 11.90
N ILE A 181 2.43 13.29 11.69
CA ILE A 181 2.57 12.61 10.39
C ILE A 181 2.23 11.12 10.54
N SER A 182 1.74 10.48 9.48
CA SER A 182 1.38 9.06 9.47
C SER A 182 2.54 8.13 9.08
N ALA A 183 3.60 8.67 8.47
CA ALA A 183 4.76 7.88 8.05
C ALA A 183 6.07 8.67 8.10
N ARG A 184 7.17 7.98 8.42
CA ARG A 184 8.55 8.49 8.29
C ARG A 184 9.55 7.33 8.19
N LEU A 185 10.70 7.53 7.57
CA LEU A 185 11.71 6.47 7.41
C LEU A 185 12.42 6.13 8.73
N GLY A 186 12.70 7.13 9.57
CA GLY A 186 13.54 6.95 10.76
C GLY A 186 14.99 6.58 10.45
N THR A 187 15.82 6.48 11.48
CA THR A 187 17.27 6.31 11.36
C THR A 187 17.84 5.21 12.25
N LEU A 188 19.12 4.88 12.05
CA LEU A 188 19.82 3.96 12.94
C LEU A 188 20.18 4.68 14.24
N ALA A 189 19.49 4.34 15.33
CA ALA A 189 19.82 4.84 16.66
C ALA A 189 21.13 4.21 17.19
N GLN A 190 21.84 4.93 18.05
CA GLN A 190 23.08 4.44 18.65
C GLN A 190 22.84 3.14 19.43
N GLY A 191 23.72 2.15 19.24
CA GLY A 191 23.61 0.85 19.92
C GLY A 191 22.60 -0.11 19.29
N GLN A 192 21.90 0.28 18.21
CA GLN A 192 21.09 -0.64 17.41
C GLN A 192 21.90 -1.25 16.27
N ALA A 193 21.64 -2.52 15.96
CA ALA A 193 22.23 -3.18 14.80
C ALA A 193 21.48 -2.89 13.50
N ARG A 194 20.21 -2.46 13.58
CA ARG A 194 19.30 -2.21 12.46
C ARG A 194 18.39 -1.03 12.77
N PRO A 195 18.00 -0.22 11.78
CA PRO A 195 16.93 0.76 11.97
C PRO A 195 15.63 0.05 12.34
N LEU A 196 14.89 0.61 13.30
CA LEU A 196 13.56 0.10 13.67
C LEU A 196 12.53 0.63 12.69
N PHE A 197 11.53 -0.19 12.37
CA PHE A 197 10.37 0.23 11.58
C PHE A 197 9.09 -0.37 12.16
N VAL A 198 8.15 0.49 12.56
CA VAL A 198 6.86 0.07 13.13
C VAL A 198 5.78 0.16 12.05
N ILE A 199 5.06 -0.93 11.81
CA ILE A 199 4.04 -0.97 10.75
C ILE A 199 2.75 -1.61 11.25
N GLU A 200 1.63 -1.04 10.82
CA GLU A 200 0.33 -1.69 10.92
C GLU A 200 0.27 -2.83 9.88
N ALA A 201 0.25 -4.07 10.37
CA ALA A 201 0.10 -5.25 9.53
C ALA A 201 -1.38 -5.48 9.27
N ASP A 202 -1.75 -5.21 8.03
CA ASP A 202 -3.13 -5.20 7.58
C ASP A 202 -3.47 -6.47 6.79
N GLU A 203 -4.68 -6.98 6.99
CA GLU A 203 -5.14 -8.30 6.54
C GLU A 203 -5.73 -8.27 5.12
N TYR A 204 -6.12 -7.08 4.63
CA TYR A 204 -6.68 -6.89 3.29
C TYR A 204 -5.73 -7.30 2.16
N ASP A 205 -6.32 -7.58 0.98
CA ASP A 205 -5.62 -7.85 -0.28
C ASP A 205 -4.51 -6.83 -0.59
N THR A 206 -3.40 -7.33 -1.13
CA THR A 206 -2.24 -6.53 -1.55
C THR A 206 -2.52 -5.73 -2.82
N ALA A 207 -3.05 -6.36 -3.87
CA ALA A 207 -3.48 -5.73 -5.13
C ALA A 207 -4.35 -6.71 -5.93
N PHE A 208 -5.01 -6.25 -7.01
CA PHE A 208 -5.82 -7.17 -7.84
C PHE A 208 -5.02 -8.35 -8.44
N PHE A 209 -3.69 -8.19 -8.58
CA PHE A 209 -2.76 -9.20 -9.09
C PHE A 209 -1.97 -9.93 -7.99
N ASP A 210 -2.20 -9.60 -6.72
CA ASP A 210 -1.61 -10.28 -5.57
C ASP A 210 -2.63 -10.36 -4.43
N LYS A 211 -3.27 -11.54 -4.31
CA LYS A 211 -4.34 -11.82 -3.36
C LYS A 211 -3.84 -12.26 -1.98
N ARG A 212 -2.53 -12.17 -1.73
CA ARG A 212 -1.99 -12.42 -0.38
C ARG A 212 -2.21 -11.19 0.50
N SER A 213 -2.44 -11.43 1.79
CA SER A 213 -2.48 -10.36 2.79
C SER A 213 -1.16 -9.59 2.86
N LYS A 214 -1.24 -8.29 3.14
CA LYS A 214 -0.08 -7.38 3.12
C LYS A 214 1.02 -7.82 4.08
N PHE A 215 0.66 -8.39 5.23
CA PHE A 215 1.63 -8.82 6.26
C PHE A 215 2.63 -9.88 5.77
N VAL A 216 2.32 -10.63 4.70
CA VAL A 216 3.24 -11.60 4.08
C VAL A 216 4.49 -10.90 3.51
N HIS A 217 4.34 -9.63 3.11
CA HIS A 217 5.43 -8.82 2.58
C HIS A 217 6.31 -8.21 3.69
N ASP A 218 5.75 -7.98 4.89
CA ASP A 218 6.40 -7.20 5.95
C ASP A 218 7.60 -7.90 6.60
N ARG A 219 7.61 -9.24 6.60
CA ARG A 219 8.68 -10.09 7.19
C ARG A 219 9.14 -9.60 8.58
N PRO A 220 8.22 -9.48 9.56
CA PRO A 220 8.53 -8.90 10.86
C PRO A 220 9.57 -9.69 11.65
N ARG A 221 10.39 -8.98 12.42
CA ARG A 221 11.23 -9.57 13.48
C ARG A 221 10.53 -9.58 14.83
N THR A 222 9.55 -8.71 14.99
CA THR A 222 8.65 -8.66 16.14
C THR A 222 7.24 -8.54 15.60
N ALA A 223 6.38 -9.49 15.91
CA ALA A 223 4.96 -9.45 15.56
C ALA A 223 4.15 -9.31 16.84
N VAL A 224 3.24 -8.35 16.86
CA VAL A 224 2.20 -8.19 17.89
C VAL A 224 0.89 -8.63 17.28
N LEU A 225 0.27 -9.66 17.87
CA LEU A 225 -1.07 -10.11 17.52
C LEU A 225 -2.02 -9.59 18.60
N ASN A 226 -2.81 -8.58 18.25
CA ASN A 226 -3.60 -7.83 19.24
C ASN A 226 -4.89 -8.56 19.62
N SER A 227 -5.73 -8.88 18.62
CA SER A 227 -6.96 -9.65 18.77
C SER A 227 -7.21 -10.46 17.50
N LEU A 228 -7.88 -11.60 17.63
CA LEU A 228 -8.28 -12.43 16.49
C LEU A 228 -9.78 -12.71 16.60
N GLU A 229 -10.57 -11.98 15.82
CA GLU A 229 -12.00 -12.14 15.72
C GLU A 229 -12.38 -12.33 14.25
N PHE A 230 -13.44 -13.12 14.02
CA PHE A 230 -13.97 -13.34 12.68
C PHE A 230 -14.78 -12.12 12.24
N ASP A 231 -14.11 -11.13 11.68
CA ASP A 231 -14.70 -9.84 11.28
C ASP A 231 -14.59 -9.56 9.76
N HIS A 232 -13.86 -10.43 9.03
CA HIS A 232 -13.60 -10.33 7.59
C HIS A 232 -14.12 -11.56 6.82
N ALA A 233 -15.41 -11.88 7.01
CA ALA A 233 -16.09 -13.01 6.37
C ALA A 233 -16.16 -12.91 4.83
N ASP A 234 -15.81 -11.76 4.27
CA ASP A 234 -15.69 -11.47 2.84
C ASP A 234 -14.31 -11.81 2.26
N ILE A 235 -13.30 -12.05 3.12
CA ILE A 235 -11.90 -12.33 2.73
C ILE A 235 -11.48 -13.73 3.15
N PHE A 236 -11.95 -14.21 4.32
CA PHE A 236 -11.61 -15.53 4.85
C PHE A 236 -12.86 -16.38 5.01
N ASP A 237 -12.85 -17.58 4.41
CA ASP A 237 -13.99 -18.51 4.45
C ASP A 237 -14.22 -19.07 5.87
N ASP A 238 -13.16 -19.18 6.68
CA ASP A 238 -13.20 -19.65 8.06
C ASP A 238 -12.03 -19.14 8.90
N LEU A 239 -12.13 -19.31 10.23
CA LEU A 239 -11.08 -18.93 11.20
C LEU A 239 -9.74 -19.66 10.97
N GLY A 240 -9.76 -20.85 10.36
CA GLY A 240 -8.54 -21.61 10.07
C GLY A 240 -7.70 -21.00 8.93
N GLN A 241 -8.24 -20.05 8.16
CA GLN A 241 -7.45 -19.25 7.22
C GLN A 241 -6.77 -18.05 7.89
N ILE A 242 -7.13 -17.75 9.15
CA ILE A 242 -6.57 -16.66 9.97
C ILE A 242 -5.49 -17.21 10.94
N GLU A 243 -5.62 -18.45 11.42
CA GLU A 243 -4.66 -19.18 12.29
C GLU A 243 -3.37 -19.63 11.58
#